data_AF-R6VEC9-F1
#
_entry.id   AF-R6VEC9-F1
#
_cell.length_a   1.000
_cell.length_b   1.000
_cell.length_c   1.000
_cell.angle_alpha   90.00
_cell.angle_beta   90.00
_cell.angle_gamma   90.00
#
_symmetry.space_group_name_H-M   'P 1'
#
loop_
_entity.id
_entity.type
_entity.pdbx_description
1 polymer ?
#
loop_
_entity_poly.entity_id
_entity_poly.type
_entity_poly.pdbx_seq_one_letter_code
_entity_poly.pdbx_strand_id
1 'polypeptide(L)'
;MNKVIRLKKRRAAALIFIIGTVLLTAFIWLHSLMPATISAQESGNVLSVAEMLLRALNLNPQLNDFIIRKAAHFSEFLALGVMVTSSFKLYYGSIKKYVFHILFTLLMIPVADESLQYLSPGRSAQVSDILLDFSGCITGMLLTCAAALLIHKVRKNRKERIMK
;
A
#
# COMPACT_ATOMS: atom_id res chain seq x y z
N MET A 1 3.86 -3.74 35.63
CA MET A 1 3.70 -2.39 35.04
C MET A 1 4.11 -2.29 33.55
N ASN A 2 5.29 -2.77 33.14
CA ASN A 2 5.83 -2.56 31.78
C ASN A 2 5.04 -3.19 30.60
N LYS A 3 4.36 -4.33 30.80
CA LYS A 3 3.63 -5.02 29.73
C LYS A 3 2.39 -4.26 29.28
N VAL A 4 1.64 -3.69 30.22
CA VAL A 4 0.42 -2.92 29.96
C VAL A 4 0.74 -1.63 29.20
N ILE A 5 1.77 -0.89 29.63
CA ILE A 5 2.22 0.34 28.97
C ILE A 5 2.67 0.04 27.53
N ARG A 6 3.44 -1.04 27.33
CA ARG A 6 3.88 -1.47 25.99
C ARG A 6 2.70 -1.86 25.09
N LEU A 7 1.67 -2.50 25.64
CA LEU A 7 0.44 -2.83 24.92
C LEU A 7 -0.33 -1.57 24.49
N LYS A 8 -0.51 -0.60 25.40
CA LYS A 8 -1.15 0.69 25.08
C LYS A 8 -0.42 1.42 23.96
N LYS A 9 0.91 1.55 24.04
CA LYS A 9 1.72 2.19 22.98
C LYS A 9 1.57 1.51 21.62
N ARG A 10 1.54 0.17 21.59
CA ARG A 10 1.34 -0.59 20.34
C ARG A 10 -0.05 -0.38 19.75
N ARG A 11 -1.09 -0.34 20.60
CA ARG A 11 -2.46 -0.07 20.14
C ARG A 11 -2.61 1.36 19.64
N ALA A 12 -2.01 2.34 20.30
CA ALA A 12 -1.98 3.72 19.82
C ALA A 12 -1.30 3.82 18.44
N ALA A 13 -0.15 3.16 18.26
CA ALA A 13 0.49 3.08 16.96
C ALA A 13 -0.40 2.37 15.92
N ALA A 14 -1.08 1.29 16.31
CA ALA A 14 -2.02 0.61 15.41
C ALA A 14 -3.15 1.53 14.94
N LEU A 15 -3.68 2.39 15.81
CA LEU A 15 -4.72 3.36 15.43
C LEU A 15 -4.25 4.33 14.35
N ILE A 16 -2.98 4.76 14.40
CA ILE A 16 -2.40 5.61 13.34
C ILE A 16 -2.45 4.89 11.98
N PHE A 17 -2.06 3.61 11.94
CA PHE A 17 -2.11 2.83 10.70
C PHE A 17 -3.55 2.52 10.26
N ILE A 18 -4.49 2.32 11.18
CA ILE A 18 -5.90 2.11 10.87
C ILE A 18 -6.50 3.36 10.26
N ILE A 19 -6.29 4.52 10.88
CA ILE A 19 -6.74 5.82 10.35
C ILE A 19 -6.09 6.08 8.99
N GLY A 20 -4.78 5.84 8.86
CA GLY A 20 -4.08 5.94 7.59
C GLY A 20 -4.67 5.03 6.51
N THR A 21 -5.04 3.78 6.86
CA THR A 21 -5.68 2.84 5.94
C THR A 21 -7.01 3.41 5.42
N VAL A 22 -7.84 3.96 6.31
CA VAL A 22 -9.13 4.55 5.94
C VAL A 22 -8.92 5.76 5.03
N LEU A 23 -8.01 6.65 5.37
CA LEU A 23 -7.70 7.84 4.58
C LEU A 23 -7.14 7.48 3.19
N LEU A 24 -6.23 6.51 3.13
CA LEU A 24 -5.65 6.05 1.87
C LEU A 24 -6.69 5.35 1.00
N THR A 25 -7.57 4.54 1.59
CA THR A 25 -8.68 3.89 0.86
C THR A 25 -9.65 4.93 0.30
N ALA A 26 -9.99 5.95 1.09
CA ALA A 26 -10.83 7.04 0.62
C ALA A 26 -10.17 7.82 -0.53
N PHE A 27 -8.86 8.07 -0.44
CA PHE A 27 -8.09 8.71 -1.50
C PHE A 27 -8.11 7.90 -2.81
N ILE A 28 -7.85 6.59 -2.74
CA ILE A 28 -7.90 5.67 -3.89
C ILE A 28 -9.29 5.73 -4.55
N TRP A 29 -10.36 5.58 -3.76
CA TRP A 29 -11.72 5.60 -4.28
C TRP A 29 -12.13 6.95 -4.88
N LEU A 30 -11.67 8.07 -4.31
CA LEU A 30 -11.89 9.40 -4.89
C LEU A 30 -11.25 9.53 -6.27
N HIS A 31 -10.05 8.98 -6.47
CA HIS A 31 -9.39 8.95 -7.78
C HIS A 31 -10.10 8.00 -8.76
N SER A 32 -10.56 6.85 -8.28
CA SER A 32 -11.29 5.88 -9.09
C SER A 32 -12.62 6.42 -9.63
N LEU A 33 -13.29 7.27 -8.86
CA LEU A 33 -14.51 7.99 -9.29
C LEU A 33 -14.27 9.10 -10.32
N MET A 34 -13.01 9.40 -10.67
CA MET A 34 -12.71 10.41 -11.68
C MET A 34 -12.91 9.89 -13.11
N PRO A 35 -13.50 10.72 -14.02
CA PRO A 35 -13.58 10.40 -15.44
C PRO A 35 -12.23 10.10 -16.08
N ALA A 36 -12.22 9.28 -17.13
CA ALA A 36 -11.01 8.88 -17.83
C ALA A 36 -10.16 10.07 -18.35
N THR A 37 -10.81 11.16 -18.76
CA THR A 37 -10.14 12.37 -19.24
C THR A 37 -9.33 13.08 -18.14
N ILE A 38 -9.91 13.22 -16.94
CA ILE A 38 -9.23 13.84 -15.80
C ILE A 38 -8.07 12.96 -15.34
N SER A 39 -8.28 11.65 -15.25
CA SER A 39 -7.19 10.75 -14.85
C SER A 39 -6.04 10.74 -15.84
N ALA A 40 -6.31 10.75 -17.16
CA ALA A 40 -5.26 10.81 -18.17
C ALA A 40 -4.49 12.15 -18.13
N GLN A 41 -5.16 13.24 -17.75
CA GLN A 41 -4.48 14.52 -17.53
C GLN A 41 -3.53 14.45 -16.32
N GLU A 42 -3.97 13.85 -15.21
CA GLU A 42 -3.15 13.68 -14.02
C GLU A 42 -1.90 12.82 -14.29
N SER A 43 -2.06 11.64 -14.90
CA SER A 43 -0.91 10.79 -15.24
C SER A 43 -0.04 11.40 -16.34
N GLY A 44 -0.58 12.21 -17.25
CA GLY A 44 0.17 13.02 -18.20
C GLY A 44 1.05 14.09 -17.53
N ASN A 45 0.53 14.77 -16.50
CA ASN A 45 1.32 15.73 -15.71
C ASN A 45 2.48 15.04 -14.99
N VAL A 46 2.21 13.89 -14.35
CA VAL A 46 3.25 13.09 -13.68
C VAL A 46 4.29 12.57 -14.67
N LEU A 47 3.85 12.10 -15.85
CA LEU A 47 4.73 11.68 -16.94
C LEU A 47 5.67 12.82 -17.36
N SER A 48 5.15 14.04 -17.52
CA SER A 48 5.95 15.20 -17.95
C SER A 48 7.09 15.52 -16.96
N VAL A 49 6.81 15.42 -15.66
CA VAL A 49 7.80 15.63 -14.60
C VAL A 49 8.80 14.47 -14.56
N ALA A 50 8.34 13.23 -14.69
CA ALA A 50 9.21 12.05 -14.73
C ALA A 50 10.18 12.11 -15.92
N GLU A 51 9.69 12.46 -17.11
CA GLU A 51 10.52 12.63 -18.31
C GLU A 51 11.55 13.76 -18.13
N MET A 52 11.15 14.89 -17.54
CA MET A 52 12.06 16.01 -17.26
C MET A 52 13.23 15.56 -16.37
N LEU A 53 12.93 14.85 -15.28
CA LEU A 53 13.95 14.35 -14.36
C LEU A 53 14.86 13.30 -14.99
N LEU A 54 14.30 12.39 -15.79
CA LEU A 54 15.06 11.31 -16.43
C LEU A 54 15.97 11.87 -17.54
N ARG A 55 15.51 12.85 -18.31
CA ARG A 55 16.34 13.55 -19.30
C ARG A 55 17.48 14.34 -18.64
N ALA A 56 17.24 14.94 -17.46
CA ALA A 56 18.30 15.59 -16.69
C ALA A 56 19.40 14.61 -16.22
N LEU A 57 19.09 13.31 -16.18
CA LEU A 57 20.04 12.22 -15.91
C LEU A 57 20.55 11.54 -17.19
N ASN A 58 20.33 12.13 -18.37
CA ASN A 58 20.66 11.57 -19.69
C ASN A 58 20.00 10.20 -19.97
N LEU A 59 18.84 9.93 -19.38
CA LEU A 59 18.02 8.75 -19.64
C LEU A 59 16.86 9.11 -20.59
N ASN A 60 16.62 8.27 -21.61
CA ASN A 60 15.49 8.40 -22.54
C ASN A 60 14.52 7.22 -22.39
N PRO A 61 13.68 7.22 -21.35
CA PRO A 61 12.75 6.13 -21.11
C PRO A 61 11.53 6.24 -22.03
N GLN A 62 11.00 5.11 -22.50
CA GLN A 62 9.74 5.06 -23.25
C GLN A 62 8.56 4.92 -22.27
N LEU A 63 8.30 5.98 -21.51
CA LEU A 63 7.15 6.03 -20.60
C LEU A 63 5.93 6.56 -21.35
N ASN A 64 4.76 6.09 -20.97
CA ASN A 64 3.49 6.65 -21.41
C ASN A 64 2.54 6.79 -20.22
N ASP A 65 1.47 7.54 -20.43
CA ASP A 65 0.41 7.79 -19.46
C ASP A 65 -0.10 6.50 -18.80
N PHE A 66 -0.27 5.45 -19.61
CA PHE A 66 -0.77 4.16 -19.15
C PHE A 66 0.16 3.50 -18.13
N ILE A 67 1.48 3.48 -18.39
CA ILE A 67 2.48 2.92 -17.47
C ILE A 67 2.52 3.72 -16.17
N ILE A 68 2.54 5.05 -16.25
CA ILE A 68 2.58 5.93 -15.07
C ILE A 68 1.34 5.71 -14.21
N ARG A 69 0.15 5.65 -14.82
CA ARG A 69 -1.09 5.36 -14.11
C ARG A 69 -1.02 4.01 -13.41
N LYS A 70 -0.64 2.93 -14.12
CA LYS A 70 -0.54 1.59 -13.52
C LYS A 70 0.49 1.53 -12.38
N ALA A 71 1.60 2.25 -12.50
CA ALA A 71 2.59 2.36 -11.44
C ALA A 71 2.07 3.13 -10.22
N ALA A 72 1.25 4.17 -10.42
CA ALA A 72 0.61 4.92 -9.35
C ALA A 72 -0.36 4.03 -8.56
N HIS A 73 -1.29 3.34 -9.24
CA HIS A 73 -2.20 2.38 -8.59
C HIS A 73 -1.42 1.31 -7.83
N PHE A 74 -0.46 0.64 -8.47
CA PHE A 74 0.38 -0.35 -7.79
C PHE A 74 1.04 0.21 -6.51
N SER A 75 1.53 1.45 -6.55
CA SER A 75 2.19 2.10 -5.41
C SER A 75 1.22 2.45 -4.28
N GLU A 76 0.01 2.92 -4.60
CA GLU A 76 -1.06 3.19 -3.66
C GLU A 76 -1.50 1.91 -2.94
N PHE A 77 -1.71 0.83 -3.70
CA PHE A 77 -2.07 -0.47 -3.14
C PHE A 77 -0.92 -1.13 -2.39
N LEU A 78 0.34 -0.89 -2.76
CA LEU A 78 1.49 -1.27 -1.95
C LEU A 78 1.47 -0.58 -0.58
N ALA A 79 1.24 0.74 -0.55
CA ALA A 79 1.12 1.48 0.70
C ALA A 79 -0.05 0.95 1.54
N LEU A 80 -1.19 0.62 0.92
CA LEU A 80 -2.33 -0.01 1.57
C LEU A 80 -1.96 -1.37 2.19
N GLY A 81 -1.23 -2.21 1.45
CA GLY A 81 -0.66 -3.47 1.91
C GLY A 81 0.18 -3.32 3.18
N VAL A 82 1.03 -2.29 3.23
CA VAL A 82 1.84 -1.95 4.41
C VAL A 82 0.95 -1.52 5.58
N MET A 83 -0.03 -0.64 5.33
CA MET A 83 -0.87 -0.08 6.39
C MET A 83 -1.79 -1.12 7.03
N VAL A 84 -2.48 -1.94 6.24
CA VAL A 84 -3.36 -3.01 6.74
C VAL A 84 -2.54 -4.02 7.54
N THR A 85 -1.43 -4.52 6.96
CA THR A 85 -0.60 -5.54 7.63
C THR A 85 0.01 -5.01 8.94
N SER A 86 0.45 -3.75 8.95
CA SER A 86 0.98 -3.08 10.14
C SER A 86 -0.11 -2.90 11.21
N SER A 87 -1.32 -2.52 10.83
CA SER A 87 -2.47 -2.39 11.72
C SER A 87 -2.74 -3.70 12.47
N PHE A 88 -2.87 -4.81 11.74
CA PHE A 88 -3.09 -6.13 12.34
C PHE A 88 -1.93 -6.56 13.24
N LYS A 89 -0.68 -6.38 12.79
CA LYS A 89 0.51 -6.74 13.57
C LYS A 89 0.60 -5.95 14.87
N LEU A 90 0.31 -4.65 14.84
CA LEU A 90 0.43 -3.79 16.02
C LEU A 90 -0.72 -4.02 17.00
N TYR A 91 -1.94 -4.16 16.50
CA TYR A 91 -3.14 -4.33 17.33
C TYR A 91 -3.25 -5.74 17.93
N TYR A 92 -3.15 -6.78 17.11
CA TYR A 92 -3.33 -8.18 17.54
C TYR A 92 -2.02 -8.92 17.84
N GLY A 93 -0.88 -8.41 17.36
CA GLY A 93 0.44 -8.99 17.64
C GLY A 93 0.88 -10.15 16.75
N SER A 94 0.00 -10.66 15.91
CA SER A 94 0.31 -11.74 14.96
C SER A 94 -0.26 -11.41 13.59
N ILE A 95 0.57 -11.54 12.55
CA ILE A 95 0.11 -11.50 11.16
C ILE A 95 -0.44 -12.89 10.80
N LYS A 96 0.33 -13.95 11.09
CA LYS A 96 -0.03 -15.34 10.75
C LYS A 96 -1.43 -15.75 11.22
N LYS A 97 -1.81 -15.39 12.46
CA LYS A 97 -3.13 -15.73 13.02
C LYS A 97 -4.29 -15.08 12.25
N TYR A 98 -4.04 -13.92 11.65
CA TYR A 98 -5.05 -13.10 10.97
C TYR A 98 -4.79 -13.01 9.46
N VAL A 99 -3.98 -13.91 8.90
CA VAL A 99 -3.55 -13.83 7.50
C VAL A 99 -4.74 -13.83 6.54
N PHE A 100 -5.77 -14.64 6.79
CA PHE A 100 -6.98 -14.66 5.99
C PHE A 100 -7.76 -13.34 6.05
N HIS A 101 -7.80 -12.68 7.22
CA HIS A 101 -8.51 -11.39 7.37
C HIS A 101 -7.74 -10.28 6.64
N ILE A 102 -6.41 -10.32 6.71
CA ILE A 102 -5.53 -9.40 5.99
C ILE A 102 -5.72 -9.59 4.49
N LEU A 103 -5.55 -10.82 3.98
CA LEU A 103 -5.69 -11.12 2.55
C LEU A 103 -7.08 -10.78 2.01
N PHE A 104 -8.14 -11.10 2.78
CA PHE A 104 -9.50 -10.72 2.40
C PHE A 104 -9.64 -9.19 2.29
N THR A 105 -9.16 -8.43 3.29
CA THR A 105 -9.21 -6.96 3.24
C THR A 105 -8.41 -6.41 2.05
N LEU A 106 -7.22 -6.96 1.81
CA LEU A 106 -6.34 -6.57 0.71
C LEU A 106 -6.90 -6.89 -0.68
N LEU A 107 -7.80 -7.87 -0.80
CA LEU A 107 -8.48 -8.19 -2.05
C LEU A 107 -9.77 -7.38 -2.22
N MET A 108 -10.53 -7.21 -1.13
CA MET A 108 -11.81 -6.50 -1.18
C MET A 108 -11.67 -5.04 -1.60
N ILE A 109 -10.58 -4.36 -1.22
CA ILE A 109 -10.39 -2.95 -1.56
C ILE A 109 -10.12 -2.75 -3.06
N PRO A 110 -9.20 -3.48 -3.73
CA PRO A 110 -9.06 -3.46 -5.19
C PRO A 110 -10.34 -3.84 -5.94
N VAL A 111 -11.08 -4.84 -5.46
CA VAL A 111 -12.37 -5.23 -6.08
C VAL A 111 -13.38 -4.09 -6.00
N ALA A 112 -13.49 -3.44 -4.84
CA ALA A 112 -14.36 -2.27 -4.66
C ALA A 112 -13.88 -1.09 -5.51
N ASP A 113 -12.57 -0.88 -5.60
CA ASP A 113 -11.98 0.18 -6.40
C ASP A 113 -12.32 0.03 -7.89
N GLU A 114 -12.14 -1.15 -8.47
CA GLU A 114 -12.48 -1.40 -9.87
C GLU A 114 -13.99 -1.33 -10.12
N SER A 115 -14.79 -1.72 -9.12
CA SER A 115 -16.25 -1.59 -9.19
C SER A 115 -16.69 -0.12 -9.19
N LEU A 116 -16.02 0.75 -8.43
CA LEU A 116 -16.26 2.19 -8.46
C LEU A 116 -15.75 2.82 -9.76
N GLN A 117 -14.58 2.38 -10.25
CA GLN A 117 -14.01 2.83 -11.51
C GLN A 117 -14.96 2.56 -12.68
N TYR A 118 -15.66 1.42 -12.66
CA TYR A 118 -16.65 1.08 -13.68
C TYR A 118 -17.80 2.09 -13.79
N LEU A 119 -18.15 2.75 -12.67
CA LEU A 119 -19.20 3.77 -12.65
C LEU A 119 -18.73 5.10 -13.24
N SER A 120 -17.42 5.28 -13.43
CA SER A 120 -16.82 6.50 -13.94
C SER A 120 -16.90 6.57 -15.48
N PRO A 121 -17.31 7.72 -16.05
CA PRO A 121 -17.39 7.86 -17.51
C PRO A 121 -16.07 7.60 -18.24
N GLY A 122 -16.12 6.78 -19.29
CA GLY A 122 -14.97 6.46 -20.14
C GLY A 122 -13.98 5.47 -19.52
N ARG A 123 -14.30 4.85 -18.38
CA ARG A 123 -13.51 3.81 -17.75
C ARG A 123 -14.09 2.43 -18.01
N SER A 124 -13.22 1.42 -17.95
CA SER A 124 -13.61 0.00 -18.05
C SER A 124 -13.13 -0.73 -16.81
N ALA A 125 -13.93 -1.67 -16.31
CA ALA A 125 -13.47 -2.63 -15.31
C ALA A 125 -12.63 -3.74 -15.95
N GLN A 126 -11.47 -4.05 -15.39
CA GLN A 126 -10.60 -5.12 -15.85
C GLN A 126 -10.12 -5.98 -14.68
N VAL A 127 -10.22 -7.30 -14.84
CA VAL A 127 -9.69 -8.25 -13.84
C VAL A 127 -8.17 -8.12 -13.70
N SER A 128 -7.46 -7.76 -14.77
CA SER A 128 -6.02 -7.48 -14.72
C SER A 128 -5.68 -6.34 -13.77
N ASP A 129 -6.57 -5.38 -13.57
CA ASP A 129 -6.34 -4.20 -12.74
C ASP A 129 -6.47 -4.57 -11.28
N ILE A 130 -7.54 -5.32 -10.94
CA ILE A 130 -7.71 -5.95 -9.63
C ILE A 130 -6.49 -6.81 -9.27
N LEU A 131 -5.96 -7.60 -10.21
CA LEU A 131 -4.78 -8.45 -9.97
C LEU A 131 -3.51 -7.64 -9.78
N LEU A 132 -3.31 -6.56 -10.56
CA LEU A 132 -2.17 -5.67 -10.41
C LEU A 132 -2.18 -5.00 -9.03
N ASP A 133 -3.33 -4.46 -8.64
CA ASP A 133 -3.52 -3.75 -7.37
C ASP A 133 -3.42 -4.70 -6.18
N PHE A 134 -3.99 -5.89 -6.30
CA PHE A 134 -3.79 -6.94 -5.32
C PHE A 134 -2.32 -7.34 -5.21
N SER A 135 -1.57 -7.42 -6.31
CA SER A 135 -0.13 -7.70 -6.27
C SER A 135 0.67 -6.60 -5.56
N GLY A 136 0.26 -5.34 -5.71
CA GLY A 136 0.78 -4.22 -4.92
C GLY A 136 0.54 -4.43 -3.43
N CYS A 137 -0.70 -4.74 -3.04
CA CYS A 137 -1.07 -5.07 -1.67
C CYS A 137 -0.23 -6.20 -1.07
N ILE A 138 -0.05 -7.30 -1.81
CA ILE A 138 0.77 -8.44 -1.40
C ILE A 138 2.22 -8.03 -1.22
N THR A 139 2.77 -7.22 -2.12
CA THR A 139 4.13 -6.68 -2.01
C THR A 139 4.29 -5.88 -0.71
N GLY A 140 3.34 -4.99 -0.39
CA GLY A 140 3.34 -4.23 0.86
C GLY A 140 3.25 -5.11 2.12
N MET A 141 2.45 -6.17 2.07
CA MET A 141 2.37 -7.17 3.15
C MET A 141 3.71 -7.89 3.36
N LEU A 142 4.37 -8.32 2.28
CA LEU A 142 5.66 -9.01 2.33
C LEU A 142 6.77 -8.10 2.88
N LEU A 143 6.82 -6.84 2.46
CA LEU A 143 7.74 -5.84 2.99
C LEU A 143 7.55 -5.65 4.50
N THR A 144 6.30 -5.57 4.96
CA THR A 144 5.98 -5.47 6.39
C THR A 144 6.42 -6.71 7.16
N CYS A 145 6.22 -7.90 6.60
CA CYS A 145 6.70 -9.16 7.19
C CYS A 145 8.23 -9.18 7.30
N ALA A 146 8.94 -8.82 6.22
CA ALA A 146 10.40 -8.76 6.19
C ALA A 146 10.94 -7.78 7.25
N ALA A 147 10.39 -6.57 7.31
CA ALA A 147 10.75 -5.58 8.31
C ALA A 147 10.53 -6.09 9.74
N ALA A 148 9.40 -6.76 10.00
CA ALA A 148 9.11 -7.33 11.33
C ALA A 148 10.10 -8.44 11.73
N LEU A 149 10.53 -9.28 10.78
CA LEU A 149 11.54 -10.32 11.00
C LEU A 149 12.92 -9.70 11.29
N LEU A 150 13.33 -8.71 10.50
CA LEU A 150 14.60 -8.00 10.71
C LEU A 150 14.65 -7.33 12.09
N ILE A 151 13.58 -6.62 12.47
CA ILE A 151 13.48 -5.99 13.80
C ILE A 151 13.57 -7.04 14.93
N HIS A 152 12.95 -8.20 14.74
CA HIS A 152 13.03 -9.28 15.72
C HIS A 152 14.46 -9.81 15.86
N LYS A 153 15.12 -10.09 14.73
CA LYS A 153 16.51 -10.58 14.68
C LYS A 153 17.49 -9.59 15.35
N VAL A 154 17.40 -8.30 15.00
CA VAL A 154 18.24 -7.25 15.60
C VAL A 154 18.04 -7.15 17.11
N ARG A 155 16.78 -7.21 17.58
CA ARG A 155 16.47 -7.16 19.02
C ARG A 155 16.97 -8.39 19.78
N LYS A 156 16.93 -9.57 19.16
CA LYS A 156 17.46 -10.81 19.75
C LYS A 156 18.98 -10.72 19.90
N ASN A 157 19.69 -10.39 18.82
CA ASN A 157 21.15 -10.25 18.82
C ASN A 157 21.64 -9.21 19.84
N ARG A 158 20.93 -8.08 19.98
CA ARG A 158 21.28 -7.04 20.97
C ARG A 158 21.16 -7.56 22.42
N LYS A 159 20.15 -8.37 22.73
CA LYS A 159 20.01 -8.96 24.06
C LYS A 159 21.14 -9.94 24.37
N GLU A 160 21.48 -10.80 23.41
CA GLU A 160 22.57 -11.77 23.55
C GLU A 160 23.93 -11.08 23.77
N ARG A 161 24.16 -9.91 23.16
CA ARG A 161 25.37 -9.11 23.40
C ARG A 161 25.43 -8.43 24.77
N ILE A 162 24.29 -8.09 25.37
CA ILE A 162 24.24 -7.42 26.70
C ILE A 162 24.39 -8.44 27.84
N MET A 163 24.05 -9.71 27.58
CA MET A 163 24.13 -10.79 28.57
C MET A 163 25.48 -11.54 28.57
N LYS A 164 26.38 -11.19 27.66
CA LYS A 164 27.79 -11.63 27.66
C LYS A 164 28.64 -10.55 28.29
#